data_AF-A0A8H7S1K8-F1
#
_entry.id   AF-A0A8H7S1K8-F1
#
_cell.length_a   1.000
_cell.length_b   1.000
_cell.length_c   1.000
_cell.angle_alpha   90.00
_cell.angle_beta   90.00
_cell.angle_gamma   90.00
#
_symmetry.space_group_name_H-M   'P 1'
#
loop_
_entity.id
_entity.type
_entity.pdbx_description
1 polymer ?
#
loop_
_entity_poly.entity_id
_entity_poly.type
_entity_poly.pdbx_seq_one_letter_code
_entity_poly.pdbx_strand_id
1 'polypeptide(L)'
;MMVSLFTYFIITYRFGSMKLGLISSCSSITTLADSLDIKTLNTISTKVILETMNQLDVLLVDMSDQPNQMNDIMAEILDTTPDLLKCTVMHGTMQQLQQEKQYDKEDDKPIQSGTTKNGVQVDVLESDYLVCAYYHDGSTRRDNVHEFSIQDIVKNGCNGSILAWHYLAEIGHKLGHVPKYGA
;
A
#
# COMPACT_ATOMS: atom_id res chain seq x y z
N MET A 1 -0.84 -15.28 -25.40
CA MET A 1 0.50 -14.71 -25.59
C MET A 1 0.53 -13.18 -25.69
N MET A 2 -0.47 -12.52 -26.30
CA MET A 2 -0.50 -11.04 -26.42
C MET A 2 -0.82 -10.28 -25.10
N VAL A 3 -1.57 -10.90 -24.18
CA VAL A 3 -1.95 -10.26 -22.89
C VAL A 3 -0.73 -10.07 -21.97
N SER A 4 0.14 -11.08 -21.88
CA SER A 4 1.34 -11.05 -21.01
C SER A 4 2.32 -9.93 -21.37
N LEU A 5 2.53 -9.66 -22.67
CA LEU A 5 3.40 -8.57 -23.13
C LEU A 5 2.86 -7.18 -22.76
N PHE A 6 1.54 -6.97 -22.83
CA PHE A 6 0.92 -5.69 -22.51
C PHE A 6 0.94 -5.43 -20.99
N THR A 7 0.72 -6.46 -20.19
CA THR A 7 0.72 -6.37 -18.73
C THR A 7 2.12 -6.18 -18.15
N TYR A 8 3.12 -6.90 -18.68
CA TYR A 8 4.53 -6.73 -18.31
C TYR A 8 5.03 -5.30 -18.59
N PHE A 9 4.60 -4.73 -19.71
CA PHE A 9 4.95 -3.36 -20.08
C PHE A 9 4.40 -2.33 -19.07
N ILE A 10 3.20 -2.54 -18.52
CA ILE A 10 2.57 -1.60 -17.56
C ILE A 10 3.31 -1.62 -16.21
N ILE A 11 3.69 -2.79 -15.69
CA ILE A 11 4.43 -2.87 -14.42
C ILE A 11 5.81 -2.24 -14.58
N THR A 12 6.57 -2.65 -15.60
CA THR A 12 7.93 -2.13 -15.83
C THR A 12 7.91 -0.62 -16.10
N TYR A 13 6.92 -0.14 -16.86
CA TYR A 13 6.76 1.29 -17.13
C TYR A 13 6.42 2.10 -15.86
N ARG A 14 5.55 1.57 -14.99
CA ARG A 14 5.07 2.29 -13.80
C ARG A 14 6.00 2.19 -12.61
N PHE A 15 6.67 1.05 -12.45
CA PHE A 15 7.48 0.72 -11.27
C PHE A 15 8.98 0.57 -11.59
N GLY A 16 9.40 0.83 -12.83
CA GLY A 16 10.79 0.80 -13.23
C GLY A 16 11.42 -0.58 -13.03
N SER A 17 12.56 -0.61 -12.34
CA SER A 17 13.30 -1.84 -12.02
C SER A 17 12.92 -2.47 -10.68
N MET A 18 11.82 -2.02 -10.05
CA MET A 18 11.40 -2.49 -8.73
C MET A 18 10.98 -3.97 -8.78
N LYS A 19 11.64 -4.79 -7.97
CA LYS A 19 11.37 -6.23 -7.85
C LYS A 19 10.26 -6.47 -6.84
N LEU A 20 9.16 -7.01 -7.34
CA LEU A 20 7.97 -7.32 -6.57
C LEU A 20 7.86 -8.81 -6.26
N GLY A 21 7.36 -9.13 -5.08
CA GLY A 21 6.90 -10.47 -4.74
C GLY A 21 5.56 -10.45 -4.01
N LEU A 22 4.92 -11.60 -3.94
CA LEU A 22 3.64 -11.81 -3.26
C LEU A 22 3.71 -13.08 -2.40
N ILE A 23 3.24 -12.99 -1.17
CA ILE A 23 2.81 -14.13 -0.37
C ILE A 23 1.28 -14.04 -0.23
N SER A 24 0.55 -15.04 -0.69
CA SER A 24 -0.92 -15.11 -0.53
C SER A 24 -1.40 -16.56 -0.58
N SER A 25 -2.42 -16.87 0.22
CA SER A 25 -3.19 -18.12 0.12
C SER A 25 -4.36 -18.01 -0.87
N CYS A 26 -4.70 -16.80 -1.32
CA CYS A 26 -5.85 -16.55 -2.18
C CYS A 26 -5.55 -16.84 -3.66
N SER A 27 -6.21 -17.84 -4.23
CA SER A 27 -5.95 -18.33 -5.59
C SER A 27 -6.19 -17.29 -6.68
N SER A 28 -7.16 -16.39 -6.51
CA SER A 28 -7.42 -15.32 -7.47
C SER A 28 -6.31 -14.27 -7.48
N ILE A 29 -5.74 -13.96 -6.31
CA ILE A 29 -4.64 -13.01 -6.16
C ILE A 29 -3.34 -13.62 -6.70
N THR A 30 -3.05 -14.89 -6.40
CA THR A 30 -1.87 -15.57 -6.96
C THR A 30 -1.95 -15.71 -8.48
N THR A 31 -3.12 -16.05 -9.02
CA THR A 31 -3.35 -16.09 -10.48
C THR A 31 -3.10 -14.72 -11.14
N LEU A 32 -3.55 -13.64 -10.49
CA LEU A 32 -3.31 -12.29 -10.96
C LEU A 32 -1.81 -11.96 -10.93
N ALA A 33 -1.12 -12.26 -9.84
CA ALA A 33 0.32 -12.05 -9.71
C ALA A 33 1.14 -12.84 -10.74
N ASP A 34 0.76 -14.08 -11.02
CA ASP A 34 1.39 -14.88 -12.07
C ASP A 34 1.20 -14.24 -13.45
N SER A 35 0.02 -13.68 -13.73
CA SER A 35 -0.24 -12.95 -14.99
C SER A 35 0.59 -11.66 -15.15
N LEU A 36 1.09 -11.16 -14.02
CA LEU A 36 1.92 -9.96 -13.87
C LEU A 36 3.42 -10.27 -13.78
N ASP A 37 3.81 -11.55 -13.88
CA ASP A 37 5.19 -12.03 -13.68
C ASP A 37 5.77 -11.66 -12.31
N ILE A 38 4.92 -11.66 -11.28
CA ILE A 38 5.31 -11.41 -9.89
C ILE A 38 5.58 -12.75 -9.21
N LYS A 39 6.73 -12.88 -8.54
CA LYS A 39 7.08 -14.10 -7.80
C LYS A 39 6.08 -14.34 -6.67
N THR A 40 5.38 -15.47 -6.71
CA THR A 40 4.39 -15.87 -5.71
C THR A 40 4.89 -16.95 -4.76
N LEU A 41 4.45 -16.89 -3.52
CA LEU A 41 4.65 -17.88 -2.46
C LEU A 41 3.33 -18.07 -1.71
N ASN A 42 3.13 -19.24 -1.12
CA ASN A 42 1.87 -19.61 -0.46
C ASN A 42 1.98 -19.81 1.05
N THR A 43 3.18 -19.63 1.62
CA THR A 43 3.45 -19.88 3.03
C THR A 43 3.77 -18.57 3.75
N ILE A 44 2.92 -18.21 4.70
CA ILE A 44 3.08 -17.03 5.54
C ILE A 44 3.82 -17.43 6.82
N SER A 45 5.02 -16.89 7.01
CA SER A 45 5.78 -16.96 8.26
C SER A 45 6.85 -15.88 8.25
N THR A 46 7.28 -15.41 9.42
CA THR A 46 8.34 -14.40 9.53
C THR A 46 9.62 -14.83 8.82
N LYS A 47 10.03 -16.10 8.99
CA LYS A 47 11.20 -16.67 8.32
C LYS A 47 11.10 -16.55 6.79
N VAL A 48 9.98 -17.00 6.20
CA VAL A 48 9.78 -16.95 4.74
C VAL A 48 9.76 -15.50 4.25
N ILE A 49 9.10 -14.60 4.99
CA ILE A 49 9.05 -13.18 4.67
C ILE A 49 10.47 -12.60 4.59
N LEU A 50 11.27 -12.77 5.64
CA LEU A 50 12.63 -12.24 5.74
C LEU A 50 13.56 -12.83 4.67
N GLU A 51 13.52 -14.16 4.45
CA GLU A 51 14.32 -14.83 3.42
C GLU A 51 13.97 -14.32 2.01
N THR A 52 12.68 -14.11 1.74
CA THR A 52 12.19 -13.64 0.45
C THR A 52 12.56 -12.17 0.21
N MET A 53 12.48 -11.34 1.26
CA MET A 53 12.74 -9.90 1.17
C MET A 53 14.19 -9.59 0.78
N ASN A 54 15.14 -10.47 1.08
CA ASN A 54 16.54 -10.32 0.64
C ASN A 54 16.74 -10.34 -0.88
N GLN A 55 15.72 -10.72 -1.66
CA GLN A 55 15.79 -10.84 -3.12
C GLN A 55 14.95 -9.79 -3.85
N LEU A 56 14.18 -8.99 -3.12
CA LEU A 56 13.13 -8.13 -3.65
C LEU A 56 13.28 -6.71 -3.10
N ASP A 57 12.61 -5.77 -3.75
CA ASP A 57 12.51 -4.38 -3.26
C ASP A 57 11.22 -4.19 -2.46
N VAL A 58 10.13 -4.87 -2.88
CA VAL A 58 8.84 -4.86 -2.17
C VAL A 58 8.24 -6.28 -2.15
N LEU A 59 7.79 -6.71 -0.98
CA LEU A 59 7.02 -7.93 -0.78
C LEU A 59 5.61 -7.60 -0.30
N LEU A 60 4.62 -8.03 -1.07
CA LEU A 60 3.22 -7.96 -0.71
C LEU A 60 2.87 -9.21 0.09
N VAL A 61 2.27 -9.06 1.27
CA VAL A 61 1.84 -10.18 2.10
C VAL A 61 0.33 -10.05 2.33
N ASP A 62 -0.43 -10.93 1.72
CA ASP A 62 -1.87 -11.01 1.89
C ASP A 62 -2.20 -11.81 3.15
N MET A 63 -2.61 -11.09 4.18
CA MET A 63 -2.97 -11.65 5.49
C MET A 63 -4.49 -11.84 5.66
N SER A 64 -5.28 -11.70 4.59
CA SER A 64 -6.75 -11.68 4.66
C SER A 64 -7.34 -12.95 5.30
N ASP A 65 -6.71 -14.10 5.09
CA ASP A 65 -7.13 -15.39 5.65
C ASP A 65 -6.56 -15.65 7.07
N GLN A 66 -5.59 -14.85 7.52
CA GLN A 66 -4.85 -15.08 8.77
C GLN A 66 -4.66 -13.78 9.59
N PRO A 67 -5.72 -12.97 9.82
CA PRO A 67 -5.59 -11.65 10.46
C PRO A 67 -5.03 -11.73 11.89
N ASN A 68 -5.33 -12.82 12.60
CA ASN A 68 -4.85 -13.01 13.98
C ASN A 68 -3.32 -13.15 14.07
N GLN A 69 -2.65 -13.59 13.01
CA GLN A 69 -1.18 -13.73 12.98
C GLN A 69 -0.48 -12.43 12.59
N MET A 70 -1.20 -11.44 12.09
CA MET A 70 -0.61 -10.19 11.59
C MET A 70 0.15 -9.45 12.68
N ASN A 71 -0.42 -9.34 13.89
CA ASN A 71 0.23 -8.62 14.99
C ASN A 71 1.55 -9.29 15.41
N ASP A 72 1.56 -10.62 15.52
CA ASP A 72 2.75 -11.37 15.94
C ASP A 72 3.87 -11.25 14.89
N ILE A 73 3.53 -11.43 13.60
CA ILE A 73 4.48 -11.28 12.49
C ILE A 73 5.01 -9.84 12.42
N MET A 74 4.12 -8.84 12.54
CA MET A 74 4.51 -7.44 12.50
C MET A 74 5.42 -7.07 13.67
N ALA A 75 5.12 -7.54 14.88
CA ALA A 75 5.97 -7.30 16.06
C ALA A 75 7.38 -7.86 15.84
N GLU A 76 7.48 -9.11 15.38
CA GLU A 76 8.78 -9.74 15.11
C GLU A 76 9.56 -9.03 14.00
N ILE A 77 8.89 -8.63 12.91
CA ILE A 77 9.52 -7.90 11.80
C ILE A 77 9.97 -6.50 12.25
N LEU A 78 9.18 -5.80 13.07
CA LEU A 78 9.53 -4.48 13.60
C LEU A 78 10.83 -4.53 14.39
N ASP A 79 11.01 -5.53 15.24
CA ASP A 79 12.19 -5.71 16.08
C ASP A 79 13.42 -6.14 15.29
N THR A 80 13.24 -7.00 14.28
CA THR A 80 14.36 -7.64 13.56
C THR A 80 14.86 -6.84 12.35
N THR A 81 14.07 -5.90 11.83
CA THR A 81 14.38 -5.22 10.56
C THR A 81 14.16 -3.71 10.60
N PRO A 82 14.79 -2.95 11.51
CA PRO A 82 14.47 -1.52 11.72
C PRO A 82 14.51 -0.66 10.44
N ASP A 83 15.41 -1.00 9.51
CA ASP A 83 15.63 -0.28 8.24
C ASP A 83 14.59 -0.58 7.15
N LEU A 84 13.74 -1.60 7.33
CA LEU A 84 12.67 -1.88 6.37
C LEU A 84 11.52 -0.90 6.54
N LEU A 85 11.00 -0.39 5.42
CA LEU A 85 9.72 0.32 5.37
C LEU A 85 8.59 -0.70 5.45
N LYS A 86 7.86 -0.73 6.56
CA LYS A 86 6.68 -1.58 6.71
C LYS A 86 5.42 -0.79 6.40
N CYS A 87 4.49 -1.43 5.72
CA CYS A 87 3.23 -0.84 5.31
C CYS A 87 2.10 -1.80 5.68
N THR A 88 1.07 -1.30 6.36
CA THR A 88 -0.15 -2.05 6.61
C THR A 88 -1.30 -1.39 5.89
N VAL A 89 -2.16 -2.21 5.29
CA VAL A 89 -3.34 -1.77 4.52
C VAL A 89 -4.52 -2.59 5.01
N MET A 90 -5.63 -1.91 5.30
CA MET A 90 -6.88 -2.54 5.72
C MET A 90 -8.07 -1.85 5.10
N HIS A 91 -9.18 -2.58 4.92
CA HIS A 91 -10.45 -1.96 4.55
C HIS A 91 -10.98 -1.11 5.70
N GLY A 92 -11.35 0.13 5.39
CA GLY A 92 -12.07 0.99 6.32
C GLY A 92 -13.57 0.66 6.35
N THR A 93 -14.24 0.93 7.48
CA THR A 93 -15.69 0.74 7.58
C THR A 93 -16.43 2.07 7.56
N MET A 94 -17.54 2.14 6.81
CA MET A 94 -18.35 3.36 6.61
C MET A 94 -18.82 4.07 7.88
N GLN A 95 -18.97 3.34 8.98
CA GLN A 95 -19.34 3.92 10.28
C GLN A 95 -18.29 4.92 10.81
N GLN A 96 -17.08 4.92 10.24
CA GLN A 96 -15.94 5.70 10.73
C GLN A 96 -15.68 7.00 9.93
N LEU A 97 -16.28 7.18 8.74
CA LEU A 97 -16.11 8.39 7.90
C LEU A 97 -17.23 9.43 8.03
N GLN A 98 -18.32 9.11 8.73
CA GLN A 98 -19.49 10.01 8.82
C GLN A 98 -19.29 11.24 9.71
N GLN A 99 -18.12 11.40 10.34
CA GLN A 99 -17.76 12.62 11.06
C GLN A 99 -16.79 13.45 10.20
N GLU A 100 -17.30 14.58 9.71
CA GLU A 100 -16.54 15.72 9.19
C GLU A 100 -16.01 15.64 7.74
N LYS A 101 -16.91 15.43 6.76
CA LYS A 101 -16.82 16.23 5.52
C LYS A 101 -17.80 17.40 5.62
N GLN A 102 -17.45 18.39 6.46
CA GLN A 102 -18.00 19.72 6.28
C GLN A 102 -17.34 20.26 5.00
N TYR A 103 -17.98 20.03 3.86
CA TYR A 103 -17.55 20.58 2.58
C TYR A 103 -17.55 22.10 2.71
N ASP A 104 -16.39 22.69 2.99
CA ASP A 104 -16.18 24.09 2.65
C ASP A 104 -16.38 24.21 1.15
N LYS A 105 -17.27 25.12 0.74
CA LYS A 105 -17.50 25.42 -0.67
C LYS A 105 -16.20 25.96 -1.26
N GLU A 106 -15.51 25.11 -2.01
CA GLU A 106 -14.20 25.43 -2.58
C GLU A 106 -14.26 25.37 -4.09
N ASP A 107 -14.78 26.45 -4.68
CA ASP A 107 -14.80 26.62 -6.14
C ASP A 107 -13.40 26.90 -6.74
N ASP A 108 -12.33 26.97 -5.92
CA ASP A 108 -10.98 27.36 -6.37
C ASP A 108 -9.82 26.44 -5.92
N LYS A 109 -10.09 25.26 -5.33
CA LYS A 109 -8.98 24.34 -4.99
C LYS A 109 -8.47 23.56 -6.21
N PRO A 110 -7.15 23.40 -6.37
CA PRO A 110 -6.59 22.54 -7.40
C PRO A 110 -7.09 21.11 -7.21
N ILE A 111 -7.40 20.46 -8.34
CA ILE A 111 -7.85 19.07 -8.39
C ILE A 111 -6.82 18.19 -7.68
N GLN A 112 -7.25 17.46 -6.66
CA GLN A 112 -6.38 16.64 -5.85
C GLN A 112 -5.94 15.39 -6.62
N SER A 113 -4.71 14.92 -6.37
CA SER A 113 -4.19 13.69 -6.98
C SER A 113 -5.03 12.45 -6.64
N GLY A 114 -5.78 12.51 -5.54
CA GLY A 114 -6.78 11.53 -5.12
C GLY A 114 -7.99 11.38 -6.05
N THR A 115 -8.16 12.23 -7.07
CA THR A 115 -9.26 12.14 -8.05
C THR A 115 -8.79 12.05 -9.49
N THR A 116 -7.48 11.87 -9.73
CA THR A 116 -6.90 11.87 -11.08
C THR A 116 -6.08 10.61 -11.38
N LYS A 117 -6.38 9.94 -12.50
CA LYS A 117 -5.64 8.80 -13.05
C LYS A 117 -5.09 9.17 -14.44
N ASN A 118 -3.77 9.17 -14.59
CA ASN A 118 -3.09 9.50 -15.86
C ASN A 118 -3.56 10.84 -16.49
N GLY A 119 -3.76 11.86 -15.65
CA GLY A 119 -4.22 13.18 -16.09
C GLY A 119 -5.73 13.29 -16.36
N VAL A 120 -6.50 12.21 -16.14
CA VAL A 120 -7.95 12.18 -16.32
C VAL A 120 -8.63 12.07 -14.96
N GLN A 121 -9.65 12.89 -14.72
CA GLN A 121 -10.46 12.80 -13.50
C GLN A 121 -11.25 11.49 -13.49
N VAL A 122 -11.31 10.84 -12.33
CA VAL A 122 -12.05 9.59 -12.15
C VAL A 122 -13.04 9.71 -11.01
N ASP A 123 -14.18 9.05 -11.16
CA ASP A 123 -15.16 8.91 -10.08
C ASP A 123 -14.60 7.95 -9.02
N VAL A 124 -14.50 8.44 -7.79
CA VAL A 124 -14.03 7.65 -6.65
C VAL A 124 -15.23 7.24 -5.83
N LEU A 125 -15.39 5.94 -5.63
CA LEU A 125 -16.40 5.41 -4.72
C LEU A 125 -15.98 5.77 -3.29
N GLU A 126 -16.60 6.81 -2.72
CA GLU A 126 -16.33 7.22 -1.35
C GLU A 126 -16.70 6.12 -0.33
N SER A 127 -17.54 5.15 -0.74
CA SER A 127 -18.02 4.08 0.09
C SER A 127 -17.07 2.90 0.28
N ASP A 128 -15.95 2.87 -0.45
CA ASP A 128 -14.97 1.78 -0.39
C ASP A 128 -13.57 2.39 -0.34
N TYR A 129 -12.94 2.33 0.83
CA TYR A 129 -11.65 2.96 1.07
C TYR A 129 -10.73 2.06 1.89
N LEU A 130 -9.44 2.26 1.67
CA LEU A 130 -8.38 1.57 2.38
C LEU A 130 -7.71 2.54 3.34
N VAL A 131 -7.49 2.07 4.57
CA VAL A 131 -6.69 2.76 5.58
C VAL A 131 -5.28 2.20 5.50
N CYS A 132 -4.31 3.09 5.41
CA CYS A 132 -2.91 2.72 5.25
C CYS A 132 -2.07 3.34 6.36
N ALA A 133 -1.18 2.57 6.96
CA ALA A 133 -0.17 3.06 7.89
C ALA A 133 1.23 2.62 7.44
N TYR A 134 2.22 3.46 7.72
CA TYR A 134 3.61 3.22 7.35
C TYR A 134 4.52 3.37 8.56
N TYR A 135 5.50 2.49 8.67
CA TYR A 135 6.51 2.53 9.71
C TYR A 135 7.90 2.32 9.14
N HIS A 136 8.79 3.26 9.43
CA HIS A 136 10.24 3.12 9.23
C HIS A 136 10.94 3.83 10.39
N ASP A 137 11.85 3.13 11.07
CA ASP A 137 12.37 3.57 12.37
C ASP A 137 13.08 4.93 12.31
N GLY A 138 13.79 5.18 11.21
CA GLY A 138 14.55 6.41 10.98
C GLY A 138 13.77 7.59 10.39
N SER A 139 12.53 7.40 9.93
CA SER A 139 11.77 8.47 9.24
C SER A 139 10.34 8.68 9.76
N THR A 140 9.79 7.71 10.49
CA THR A 140 8.48 7.86 11.11
C THR A 140 8.64 8.61 12.42
N ARG A 141 8.04 9.80 12.50
CA ARG A 141 7.92 10.53 13.76
C ARG A 141 7.02 9.75 14.71
N ARG A 142 7.59 9.26 15.80
CA ARG A 142 6.89 8.66 16.94
C ARG A 142 6.74 9.77 17.98
N ASP A 143 5.59 10.44 17.99
CA ASP A 143 5.23 11.26 19.14
C ASP A 143 4.85 10.34 20.32
N ASN A 144 4.13 10.84 21.34
CA ASN A 144 3.72 10.06 22.51
C ASN A 144 2.55 9.07 22.22
N VAL A 145 2.43 8.58 20.99
CA VAL A 145 1.32 7.72 20.56
C VAL A 145 1.79 6.27 20.56
N HIS A 146 1.13 5.42 21.36
CA HIS A 146 1.45 4.00 21.47
C HIS A 146 0.64 3.14 20.50
N GLU A 147 -0.55 3.58 20.11
CA GLU A 147 -1.46 2.86 19.22
C GLU A 147 -2.16 3.86 18.30
N PHE A 148 -2.39 3.46 17.04
CA PHE A 148 -3.18 4.23 16.09
C PHE A 148 -4.46 3.46 15.78
N SER A 149 -5.61 4.04 16.10
CA SER A 149 -6.89 3.53 15.60
C SER A 149 -7.13 4.00 14.16
N ILE A 150 -8.03 3.33 13.44
CA ILE A 150 -8.50 3.80 12.13
C ILE A 150 -8.99 5.26 12.23
N GLN A 151 -9.71 5.59 13.31
CA GLN A 151 -10.24 6.91 13.55
C GLN A 151 -9.12 7.95 13.71
N ASP A 152 -8.04 7.61 14.41
CA ASP A 152 -6.88 8.49 14.56
C ASP A 152 -6.17 8.72 13.24
N ILE A 153 -6.04 7.68 12.41
CA ILE A 153 -5.42 7.78 11.08
C ILE A 153 -6.26 8.65 10.16
N VAL A 154 -7.59 8.47 10.16
CA VAL A 154 -8.51 9.27 9.34
C VAL A 154 -8.48 10.74 9.77
N LYS A 155 -8.46 11.00 11.09
CA LYS A 155 -8.56 12.36 11.64
C LYS A 155 -7.23 13.12 11.61
N ASN A 156 -6.14 12.46 11.97
CA ASN A 156 -4.84 13.08 12.24
C ASN A 156 -3.75 12.61 11.26
N GLY A 157 -4.08 11.75 10.28
CA GLY A 157 -3.14 11.25 9.29
C GLY A 157 -2.54 12.36 8.43
N CYS A 158 -1.26 12.22 8.11
CA CYS A 158 -0.45 13.29 7.51
C CYS A 158 -0.61 13.48 5.99
N ASN A 159 -1.18 12.50 5.27
CA ASN A 159 -1.18 12.48 3.79
C ASN A 159 -2.58 12.53 3.15
N GLY A 160 -3.63 12.78 3.93
CA GLY A 160 -5.01 12.82 3.42
C GLY A 160 -5.39 11.54 2.68
N SER A 161 -6.00 11.67 1.49
CA SER A 161 -6.40 10.55 0.64
C SER A 161 -5.66 10.53 -0.69
N ILE A 162 -5.41 9.32 -1.19
CA ILE A 162 -4.80 9.06 -2.50
C ILE A 162 -5.57 7.92 -3.18
N LEU A 163 -5.63 7.92 -4.51
CA LEU A 163 -6.14 6.77 -5.25
C LEU A 163 -5.28 5.53 -4.92
N ALA A 164 -5.92 4.40 -4.64
CA ALA A 164 -5.24 3.11 -4.45
C ALA A 164 -4.31 2.77 -5.65
N TRP A 165 -4.68 3.22 -6.84
CA TRP A 165 -3.86 3.16 -8.05
C TRP A 165 -2.44 3.73 -7.89
N HIS A 166 -2.26 4.78 -7.10
CA HIS A 166 -0.98 5.46 -6.89
C HIS A 166 -0.23 4.96 -5.64
N TYR A 167 -0.85 4.15 -4.79
CA TYR A 167 -0.27 3.72 -3.53
C TYR A 167 1.08 3.02 -3.69
N LEU A 168 1.16 1.97 -4.53
CA LEU A 168 2.41 1.25 -4.74
C LEU A 168 3.47 2.12 -5.44
N ALA A 169 3.06 3.10 -6.25
CA ALA A 169 3.99 4.04 -6.88
C ALA A 169 4.57 5.03 -5.85
N GLU A 170 3.76 5.44 -4.87
CA GLU A 170 4.22 6.25 -3.74
C GLU A 170 5.24 5.49 -2.88
N ILE A 171 5.03 4.18 -2.65
CA ILE A 171 6.05 3.32 -2.01
C ILE A 171 7.32 3.26 -2.86
N GLY A 172 7.19 2.97 -4.15
CA GLY A 172 8.33 2.94 -5.07
C GLY A 172 9.10 4.26 -5.11
N HIS A 173 8.40 5.40 -4.95
CA HIS A 173 9.03 6.71 -4.84
C HIS A 173 9.83 6.88 -3.55
N LYS A 174 9.27 6.48 -2.39
CA LYS A 174 9.99 6.51 -1.10
C LYS A 174 11.25 5.65 -1.11
N LEU A 175 11.23 4.56 -1.87
CA LEU A 175 12.37 3.66 -2.07
C LEU A 175 13.33 4.12 -3.18
N GLY A 176 13.01 5.20 -3.91
CA GLY A 176 13.85 5.73 -4.99
C GLY A 176 13.78 4.99 -6.33
N HIS A 177 12.84 4.04 -6.49
CA HIS A 177 12.63 3.30 -7.74
C HIS A 177 11.74 4.03 -8.74
N VAL A 178 10.85 4.89 -8.25
CA VAL A 178 9.83 5.57 -9.08
C VAL A 178 9.98 7.10 -8.91
N PRO A 179 10.00 7.87 -10.01
CA PRO A 179 9.96 9.33 -9.90
C PRO A 179 8.63 9.77 -9.28
N LYS A 180 8.66 10.81 -8.46
CA LYS A 180 7.42 11.34 -7.86
C LYS A 180 6.47 11.81 -8.96
N TYR A 181 5.22 11.35 -8.90
CA TYR A 181 4.19 11.87 -9.80
C TYR A 181 3.85 13.31 -9.39
N GLY A 182 4.04 14.27 -10.29
CA GLY A 182 3.59 15.66 -10.09
C GLY A 182 4.47 16.53 -9.18
N ALA A 183 5.79 16.32 -9.16
CA ALA A 183 6.75 17.37 -8.80
C ALA A 183 7.19 18.12 -10.06
#